data_AF-A0A9D1PVP9-F1
#
_entry.id   AF-A0A9D1PVP9-F1
#
_cell.length_a   1.000
_cell.length_b   1.000
_cell.length_c   1.000
_cell.angle_alpha   90.00
_cell.angle_beta   90.00
_cell.angle_gamma   90.00
#
_symmetry.space_group_name_H-M   'P 1'
#
loop_
_entity.id
_entity.type
_entity.pdbx_description
1 polymer ?
#
loop_
_entity_poly.entity_id
_entity_poly.type
_entity_poly.pdbx_seq_one_letter_code
_entity_poly.pdbx_strand_id
1 'polypeptide(L)'
;MNILEKIYEENLKICSLANSSIKEDIRIQKDNIALKIVALLPFIACCDNPTANSLLNINTFFFVSDSKLKHYFFHNVSNNRNLFSRLSAFFSFWGGNKKTIQQGMLLLSLIMIQDYYYDKQIDIATKKYNPFNTKCWNFHKIKKYILSNIVETSIVFKYFNLQEVLAQKYWWKEI
;
A
#
# COMPACT_ATOMS: atom_id res chain seq x y z
N MET A 1 13.57 11.09 16.83
CA MET A 1 12.30 10.76 16.16
C MET A 1 12.02 11.87 15.14
N ASN A 2 12.01 11.54 13.86
CA ASN A 2 11.72 12.47 12.77
C ASN A 2 10.24 12.97 12.91
N ILE A 3 9.93 14.19 12.48
CA ILE A 3 8.58 14.74 12.54
C ILE A 3 7.53 13.83 11.88
N LEU A 4 7.90 13.15 10.78
CA LEU A 4 7.01 12.19 10.13
C LEU A 4 6.78 10.93 10.96
N GLU A 5 7.76 10.46 11.73
CA GLU A 5 7.55 9.33 12.64
C GLU A 5 6.56 9.72 13.75
N LYS A 6 6.67 10.95 14.27
CA LYS A 6 5.71 11.47 15.26
C LYS A 6 4.29 11.54 14.67
N ILE A 7 4.17 12.07 13.45
CA ILE A 7 2.89 12.15 12.73
C ILE A 7 2.30 10.75 12.48
N TYR A 8 3.14 9.78 12.10
CA TYR A 8 2.71 8.40 11.89
C TYR A 8 2.11 7.80 13.17
N GLU A 9 2.85 7.85 14.28
CA GLU A 9 2.40 7.33 15.58
C GLU A 9 1.14 8.05 16.09
N GLU A 10 1.07 9.37 15.91
CA GLU A 10 -0.09 10.17 16.30
C GLU A 10 -1.34 9.80 15.48
N ASN A 11 -1.20 9.64 14.16
CA ASN A 11 -2.32 9.25 13.31
C ASN A 11 -2.80 7.82 13.59
N LEU A 12 -1.87 6.88 13.83
CA LEU A 12 -2.24 5.53 14.29
C LEU A 12 -3.01 5.59 15.61
N LYS A 13 -2.56 6.42 16.57
CA LYS A 13 -3.26 6.62 17.84
C LYS A 13 -4.66 7.17 17.63
N ILE A 14 -4.83 8.20 16.80
CA ILE A 14 -6.15 8.79 16.47
C ILE A 14 -7.07 7.72 15.87
N CYS A 15 -6.62 6.96 14.87
CA CYS A 15 -7.39 5.86 14.28
C CYS A 15 -7.81 4.82 15.32
N SER A 16 -6.89 4.44 16.23
CA SER A 16 -7.16 3.46 17.29
C SER A 16 -8.16 3.95 18.36
N LEU A 17 -8.26 5.26 18.55
CA LEU A 17 -9.23 5.88 19.46
C LEU A 17 -10.61 5.99 18.79
N ALA A 18 -10.64 6.34 17.51
CA ALA A 18 -11.88 6.43 16.73
C ALA A 18 -12.50 5.05 16.46
N ASN A 19 -11.66 4.02 16.29
CA ASN A 19 -12.09 2.65 16.09
C ASN A 19 -11.27 1.70 16.97
N SER A 20 -11.86 1.22 18.06
CA SER A 20 -11.18 0.31 18.99
C SER A 20 -10.90 -1.07 18.38
N SER A 21 -11.62 -1.47 17.31
CA SER A 21 -11.46 -2.79 16.70
C SER A 21 -10.11 -2.96 16.01
N ILE A 22 -9.49 -1.87 15.54
CA ILE A 22 -8.21 -1.91 14.80
C ILE A 22 -6.99 -1.76 15.72
N LYS A 23 -7.16 -1.67 17.05
CA LYS A 23 -6.04 -1.51 17.99
C LYS A 23 -5.00 -2.62 17.88
N GLU A 24 -5.48 -3.86 17.82
CA GLU A 24 -4.61 -5.03 17.71
C GLU A 24 -3.96 -5.10 16.33
N ASP A 25 -4.73 -4.82 15.27
CA ASP A 25 -4.23 -4.77 13.90
C ASP A 25 -3.12 -3.73 13.74
N ILE A 26 -3.27 -2.55 14.36
CA ILE A 26 -2.23 -1.51 14.41
C ILE A 26 -0.97 -2.06 15.08
N ARG A 27 -1.09 -2.78 16.20
CA ARG A 27 0.06 -3.37 16.90
C ARG A 27 0.84 -4.33 15.99
N ILE A 28 0.13 -5.14 15.20
CA ILE A 28 0.71 -6.11 14.28
C ILE A 28 1.34 -5.41 13.05
N GLN A 29 0.64 -4.42 12.50
CA GLN A 29 0.98 -3.80 11.21
C GLN A 29 1.85 -2.55 11.33
N LYS A 30 2.11 -1.98 12.51
CA LYS A 30 2.80 -0.68 12.65
C LYS A 30 4.16 -0.59 11.92
N ASP A 31 4.86 -1.72 11.79
CA ASP A 31 6.15 -1.79 11.08
C ASP A 31 6.03 -2.15 9.60
N ASN A 32 4.81 -2.37 9.10
CA ASN A 32 4.52 -2.65 7.70
C ASN A 32 4.79 -1.41 6.84
N ILE A 33 5.65 -1.57 5.85
CA ILE A 33 6.07 -0.48 4.96
C ILE A 33 4.90 0.04 4.13
N ALA A 34 3.98 -0.83 3.69
CA ALA A 34 2.79 -0.41 2.95
C ALA A 34 1.92 0.52 3.81
N LEU A 35 1.69 0.18 5.09
CA LEU A 35 0.96 1.03 6.04
C LEU A 35 1.66 2.38 6.22
N LYS A 36 2.99 2.39 6.39
CA LYS A 36 3.77 3.62 6.52
C LYS A 36 3.65 4.50 5.26
N ILE A 37 3.72 3.92 4.06
CA ILE A 37 3.57 4.69 2.81
C ILE A 37 2.16 5.29 2.72
N VAL A 38 1.10 4.51 2.90
CA VAL A 38 -0.28 5.04 2.78
C VAL A 38 -0.57 6.13 3.82
N ALA A 39 0.00 6.00 5.01
CA ALA A 39 -0.14 6.99 6.09
C ALA A 39 0.64 8.27 5.82
N LEU A 40 1.88 8.19 5.34
CA LEU A 40 2.78 9.35 5.24
C LEU A 40 2.80 10.03 3.87
N LEU A 41 2.39 9.33 2.81
CA LEU A 41 2.38 9.90 1.46
C LEU A 41 1.59 11.21 1.34
N PRO A 42 0.42 11.40 2.01
CA PRO A 42 -0.27 12.69 2.00
C PRO A 42 0.59 13.87 2.48
N PHE A 43 1.39 13.67 3.53
CA PHE A 43 2.28 14.68 4.08
C PHE A 43 3.47 14.94 3.15
N ILE A 44 4.11 13.87 2.67
CA ILE A 44 5.27 13.95 1.77
C ILE A 44 4.89 14.64 0.45
N ALA A 45 3.67 14.42 -0.03
CA ALA A 45 3.13 15.04 -1.24
C ALA A 45 2.59 16.46 -1.01
N CYS A 46 2.55 16.97 0.22
CA CYS A 46 1.96 18.26 0.56
C CYS A 46 0.51 18.39 0.06
N CYS A 47 -0.33 17.38 0.36
CA CYS A 47 -1.77 17.44 0.07
C CYS A 47 -2.45 18.58 0.85
N ASP A 48 -3.63 19.02 0.41
CA ASP A 48 -4.34 20.19 0.96
C ASP A 48 -4.74 19.98 2.43
N ASN A 49 -5.11 18.75 2.79
CA ASN A 49 -5.36 18.33 4.16
C ASN A 49 -4.68 16.97 4.41
N PRO A 50 -3.37 16.95 4.67
CA PRO A 50 -2.59 15.72 4.69
C PRO A 50 -2.99 14.82 5.87
N THR A 51 -3.39 15.39 7.01
CA THR A 51 -3.88 14.64 8.17
C THR A 51 -5.16 13.88 7.84
N ALA A 52 -6.17 14.54 7.29
CA ALA A 52 -7.43 13.87 6.96
C ALA A 52 -7.25 12.80 5.86
N ASN A 53 -6.44 13.07 4.83
CA ASN A 53 -6.06 12.06 3.83
C ASN A 53 -5.36 10.86 4.48
N SER A 54 -4.42 11.11 5.41
CA SER A 54 -3.68 10.07 6.12
C SER A 54 -4.60 9.18 6.96
N LEU A 55 -5.50 9.79 7.74
CA LEU A 55 -6.46 9.06 8.57
C LEU A 55 -7.42 8.23 7.71
N LEU A 56 -7.90 8.76 6.58
CA LEU A 56 -8.71 8.00 5.62
C LEU A 56 -7.93 6.81 5.07
N ASN A 57 -6.71 7.03 4.60
CA ASN A 57 -5.86 5.98 4.04
C ASN A 57 -5.54 4.86 5.05
N ILE A 58 -5.25 5.22 6.31
CA ILE A 58 -5.02 4.24 7.40
C ILE A 58 -6.29 3.43 7.66
N ASN A 59 -7.45 4.08 7.78
CA ASN A 59 -8.71 3.36 8.00
C ASN A 59 -9.05 2.46 6.81
N THR A 60 -8.83 2.90 5.57
CA THR A 60 -9.01 2.07 4.38
C THR A 60 -8.03 0.89 4.38
N PHE A 61 -6.76 1.09 4.79
CA PHE A 61 -5.79 0.01 4.94
C PHE A 61 -6.34 -1.12 5.81
N PHE A 62 -6.81 -0.79 7.01
CA PHE A 62 -7.38 -1.79 7.93
C PHE A 62 -8.71 -2.37 7.44
N PHE A 63 -9.58 -1.53 6.87
CA PHE A 63 -10.87 -1.96 6.34
C PHE A 63 -10.75 -3.02 5.24
N VAL A 64 -9.80 -2.86 4.32
CA VAL A 64 -9.62 -3.83 3.23
C VAL A 64 -8.72 -5.01 3.60
N SER A 65 -7.97 -4.93 4.71
CA SER A 65 -7.22 -6.07 5.25
C SER A 65 -8.04 -6.96 6.17
N ASP A 66 -9.20 -6.49 6.65
CA ASP A 66 -10.10 -7.25 7.52
C ASP A 66 -10.48 -8.59 6.88
N SER A 67 -10.28 -9.70 7.61
CA SER A 67 -10.48 -11.06 7.09
C SER A 67 -11.92 -11.34 6.62
N LYS A 68 -12.92 -10.66 7.18
CA LYS A 68 -14.33 -10.78 6.81
C LYS A 68 -14.66 -9.97 5.55
N LEU A 69 -13.92 -8.91 5.26
CA LEU A 69 -14.21 -7.98 4.16
C LEU A 69 -13.24 -8.08 2.97
N LYS A 70 -12.02 -8.59 3.19
CA LYS A 70 -10.92 -8.57 2.20
C LYS A 70 -11.29 -9.17 0.85
N HIS A 71 -12.22 -10.13 0.82
CA HIS A 71 -12.66 -10.80 -0.41
C HIS A 71 -13.37 -9.86 -1.41
N TYR A 72 -14.07 -8.81 -0.93
CA TYR A 72 -14.64 -7.77 -1.80
C TYR A 72 -13.58 -6.94 -2.50
N PHE A 73 -12.35 -7.00 -2.00
CA PHE A 73 -11.22 -6.27 -2.52
C PHE A 73 -10.16 -7.19 -3.12
N PHE A 74 -10.50 -8.43 -3.48
CA PHE A 74 -9.58 -9.26 -4.25
C PHE A 74 -9.46 -8.76 -5.68
N HIS A 75 -8.26 -8.93 -6.24
CA HIS A 75 -8.02 -8.62 -7.64
C HIS A 75 -8.96 -9.47 -8.50
N ASN A 76 -9.58 -8.83 -9.49
CA ASN A 76 -10.43 -9.50 -10.47
C ASN A 76 -10.03 -9.12 -11.90
N VAL A 77 -10.68 -9.72 -12.88
CA VAL A 77 -10.34 -9.54 -14.31
C VAL A 77 -10.41 -8.07 -14.76
N SER A 78 -11.31 -7.26 -14.19
CA SER A 78 -11.41 -5.83 -14.51
C SER A 78 -10.15 -5.05 -14.11
N ASN A 79 -9.40 -5.54 -13.12
CA ASN A 79 -8.16 -4.92 -12.65
C ASN A 79 -6.94 -5.24 -13.51
N ASN A 80 -7.03 -6.15 -14.49
CA ASN A 80 -5.88 -6.55 -15.30
C ASN A 80 -5.32 -5.43 -16.18
N ARG A 81 -6.19 -4.50 -16.61
CA ARG A 81 -5.84 -3.45 -17.59
C ARG A 81 -5.01 -2.32 -16.99
N ASN A 82 -5.09 -2.11 -15.69
CA ASN A 82 -4.40 -1.01 -15.02
C ASN A 82 -3.81 -1.51 -13.70
N LEU A 83 -2.47 -1.55 -13.64
CA LEU A 83 -1.72 -1.92 -12.45
C LEU A 83 -2.19 -1.15 -11.20
N PHE A 84 -2.54 0.12 -11.35
CA PHE A 84 -2.94 0.99 -10.26
C PHE A 84 -4.43 0.92 -9.92
N SER A 85 -5.25 0.16 -10.65
CA SER A 85 -6.69 0.11 -10.34
C SER A 85 -6.96 -0.51 -8.98
N ARG A 86 -6.16 -1.50 -8.56
CA ARG A 86 -6.37 -2.12 -7.24
C ARG A 86 -6.01 -1.17 -6.11
N LEU A 87 -5.01 -0.35 -6.40
CA LEU A 87 -4.45 0.67 -5.57
C LEU A 87 -5.44 1.81 -5.33
N SER A 88 -6.33 2.14 -6.28
CA SER A 88 -7.21 3.32 -6.21
C SER A 88 -8.06 3.44 -4.95
N ALA A 89 -8.38 2.32 -4.28
CA ALA A 89 -9.08 2.32 -3.00
C ALA A 89 -8.34 3.14 -1.93
N PHE A 90 -7.01 3.17 -1.95
CA PHE A 90 -6.16 3.85 -0.98
C PHE A 90 -5.72 5.26 -1.41
N PHE A 91 -6.16 5.74 -2.58
CA PHE A 91 -5.55 6.90 -3.24
C PHE A 91 -6.55 7.99 -3.60
N SER A 92 -7.43 8.31 -2.65
CA SER A 92 -8.19 9.56 -2.69
C SER A 92 -7.34 10.65 -2.04
N PHE A 93 -6.58 11.39 -2.84
CA PHE A 93 -5.83 12.56 -2.38
C PHE A 93 -6.55 13.86 -2.73
N TRP A 94 -6.69 14.73 -1.74
CA TRP A 94 -7.05 16.13 -1.98
C TRP A 94 -5.80 16.95 -2.22
N GLY A 95 -5.57 17.33 -3.48
CA GLY A 95 -4.40 18.13 -3.89
C GLY A 95 -3.08 17.35 -3.87
N GLY A 96 -1.99 18.08 -3.63
CA GLY A 96 -0.64 17.52 -3.52
C GLY A 96 0.14 17.37 -4.83
N ASN A 97 1.44 17.12 -4.68
CA ASN A 97 2.36 16.96 -5.80
C ASN A 97 2.15 15.61 -6.50
N LYS A 98 1.60 15.66 -7.71
CA LYS A 98 1.29 14.47 -8.52
C LYS A 98 2.50 13.56 -8.77
N LYS A 99 3.69 14.12 -8.96
CA LYS A 99 4.92 13.33 -9.18
C LYS A 99 5.30 12.58 -7.90
N THR A 100 5.23 13.24 -6.75
CA THR A 100 5.48 12.59 -5.45
C THR A 100 4.48 11.47 -5.17
N ILE A 101 3.18 11.73 -5.39
CA ILE A 101 2.13 10.72 -5.23
C ILE A 101 2.40 9.52 -6.14
N GLN A 102 2.71 9.76 -7.42
CA GLN A 102 3.03 8.70 -8.37
C GLN A 102 4.21 7.85 -7.90
N GLN A 103 5.26 8.45 -7.35
CA GLN A 103 6.41 7.72 -6.81
C GLN A 103 6.02 6.85 -5.61
N GLY A 104 5.18 7.33 -4.71
CA GLY A 104 4.63 6.52 -3.61
C GLY A 104 3.74 5.37 -4.10
N MET A 105 2.92 5.60 -5.14
CA MET A 105 2.10 4.56 -5.77
C MET A 105 2.94 3.48 -6.47
N LEU A 106 4.10 3.84 -7.04
CA LEU A 106 5.05 2.88 -7.60
C LEU A 106 5.66 1.98 -6.51
N LEU A 107 6.05 2.55 -5.36
CA LEU A 107 6.54 1.77 -4.22
C LEU A 107 5.48 0.79 -3.70
N LEU A 108 4.25 1.26 -3.54
CA LEU A 108 3.14 0.40 -3.14
C LEU A 108 2.91 -0.69 -4.18
N SER A 109 2.92 -0.36 -5.47
CA SER A 109 2.78 -1.34 -6.55
C SER A 109 3.86 -2.43 -6.49
N LEU A 110 5.10 -2.12 -6.11
CA LEU A 110 6.16 -3.13 -5.90
C LEU A 110 5.79 -4.14 -4.81
N ILE A 111 5.22 -3.67 -3.68
CA ILE A 111 4.78 -4.54 -2.58
C ILE A 111 3.62 -5.42 -3.06
N MET A 112 2.63 -4.83 -3.74
CA MET A 112 1.45 -5.54 -4.26
C MET A 112 1.82 -6.66 -5.22
N ILE A 113 2.72 -6.40 -6.18
CA ILE A 113 3.10 -7.44 -7.16
C ILE A 113 3.96 -8.53 -6.53
N GLN A 114 4.70 -8.23 -5.46
CA GLN A 114 5.46 -9.24 -4.72
C GLN A 114 4.50 -10.16 -3.98
N ASP A 115 3.54 -9.60 -3.27
CA ASP A 115 2.49 -10.32 -2.54
C ASP A 115 1.77 -11.33 -3.46
N TYR A 116 1.22 -10.85 -4.58
CA TYR A 116 0.60 -11.74 -5.57
C TYR A 116 1.56 -12.79 -6.15
N TYR A 117 2.83 -12.47 -6.32
CA TYR A 117 3.79 -13.42 -6.87
C TYR A 117 4.15 -14.53 -5.88
N TYR A 118 4.28 -14.19 -4.59
CA TYR A 118 4.51 -15.16 -3.53
C TYR A 118 3.28 -16.02 -3.25
N ASP A 119 2.09 -15.44 -3.32
CA ASP A 119 0.83 -16.14 -3.05
C ASP A 119 0.33 -17.01 -4.20
N LYS A 120 1.00 -17.00 -5.36
CA LYS A 120 0.52 -17.68 -6.57
C LYS A 120 0.12 -19.15 -6.35
N GLN A 121 0.88 -19.90 -5.54
CA GLN A 121 0.61 -21.33 -5.30
C GLN A 121 -0.57 -21.52 -4.32
N ILE A 122 -0.64 -20.68 -3.29
CA ILE A 122 -1.73 -20.69 -2.31
C ILE A 122 -3.05 -20.30 -3.00
N ASP A 123 -3.02 -19.30 -3.88
CA ASP A 123 -4.18 -18.85 -4.64
C ASP A 123 -4.70 -19.93 -5.59
N ILE A 124 -3.82 -20.76 -6.19
CA ILE A 124 -4.24 -21.95 -6.96
C ILE A 124 -4.99 -22.93 -6.05
N ALA A 125 -4.41 -23.27 -4.90
CA ALA A 125 -4.98 -24.26 -3.98
C ALA A 125 -6.34 -23.81 -3.42
N THR A 126 -6.51 -22.50 -3.21
CA THR A 126 -7.72 -21.89 -2.63
C THR A 126 -8.71 -21.40 -3.69
N LYS A 127 -8.44 -21.63 -4.99
CA LYS A 127 -9.25 -21.15 -6.12
C LYS A 127 -9.48 -19.63 -6.12
N LYS A 128 -8.55 -18.88 -5.55
CA LYS A 128 -8.55 -17.40 -5.55
C LYS A 128 -7.94 -16.88 -6.84
N TYR A 129 -8.54 -15.84 -7.41
CA TYR A 129 -8.00 -15.23 -8.62
C TYR A 129 -6.64 -14.58 -8.35
N ASN A 130 -5.68 -14.87 -9.22
CA ASN A 130 -4.36 -14.24 -9.21
C ASN A 130 -3.93 -13.90 -10.66
N PRO A 131 -3.51 -12.65 -10.93
CA PRO A 131 -3.20 -12.21 -12.29
C PRO A 131 -1.95 -12.89 -12.88
N PHE A 132 -1.05 -13.45 -12.05
CA PHE A 132 0.11 -14.20 -12.52
C PHE A 132 -0.26 -15.64 -12.91
N ASN A 133 -1.14 -16.31 -12.16
CA ASN A 133 -1.62 -17.66 -12.51
C ASN A 133 -2.38 -17.68 -13.83
N THR A 134 -3.14 -16.61 -14.10
CA THR A 134 -3.88 -16.43 -15.36
C THR A 134 -3.03 -15.84 -16.49
N LYS A 135 -1.73 -15.64 -16.26
CA LYS A 135 -0.77 -15.05 -17.22
C LYS A 135 -1.15 -13.67 -17.76
N CYS A 136 -2.14 -13.01 -17.16
CA CYS A 136 -2.54 -11.65 -17.49
C CYS A 136 -1.41 -10.67 -17.14
N TRP A 137 -0.71 -10.94 -16.04
CA TRP A 137 0.47 -10.22 -15.61
C TRP A 137 1.73 -11.07 -15.77
N ASN A 138 2.85 -10.41 -16.07
CA ASN A 138 4.17 -11.02 -16.04
C ASN A 138 5.03 -10.30 -14.99
N PHE A 139 5.41 -11.02 -13.95
CA PHE A 139 6.10 -10.46 -12.78
C PHE A 139 7.36 -9.68 -13.16
N HIS A 140 8.25 -10.28 -13.97
CA HIS A 140 9.51 -9.65 -14.36
C HIS A 140 9.28 -8.40 -15.22
N LYS A 141 8.34 -8.45 -16.17
CA LYS A 141 8.00 -7.28 -17.01
C LYS A 141 7.43 -6.14 -16.17
N ILE A 142 6.49 -6.42 -15.28
CA ILE A 142 5.86 -5.39 -14.44
C ILE A 142 6.86 -4.84 -13.42
N LYS A 143 7.64 -5.70 -12.75
CA LYS A 143 8.68 -5.25 -11.82
C LYS A 143 9.71 -4.36 -12.53
N LYS A 144 10.17 -4.75 -13.72
CA LYS A 144 11.08 -3.94 -14.53
C LYS A 144 10.45 -2.59 -14.90
N TYR A 145 9.20 -2.60 -15.34
CA TYR A 145 8.46 -1.37 -15.64
C TYR A 145 8.40 -0.43 -14.42
N ILE A 146 7.99 -0.93 -13.25
CA ILE A 146 7.89 -0.12 -12.04
C ILE A 146 9.27 0.45 -11.66
N LEU A 147 10.31 -0.39 -11.62
CA LEU A 147 11.67 0.04 -11.28
C LEU A 147 12.21 1.09 -12.26
N SER A 148 11.92 0.95 -13.56
CA SER A 148 12.35 1.95 -14.57
C SER A 148 11.63 3.30 -14.47
N ASN A 149 10.51 3.37 -13.76
CA ASN A 149 9.74 4.60 -13.53
C ASN A 149 9.99 5.21 -12.15
N ILE A 150 10.76 4.51 -11.29
CA ILE A 150 11.20 5.05 -10.02
C ILE A 150 12.30 6.07 -10.26
N VAL A 151 12.14 7.24 -9.64
CA VAL A 151 13.13 8.31 -9.65
C VAL A 151 13.72 8.39 -8.24
N GLU A 152 14.89 7.80 -8.03
CA GLU A 152 15.52 7.70 -6.70
C GLU A 152 15.83 9.06 -6.05
N THR A 153 15.91 10.13 -6.85
CA THR A 153 16.06 11.51 -6.35
C THR A 153 14.74 12.14 -5.87
N SER A 154 13.61 11.44 -6.04
CA SER A 154 12.31 11.89 -5.53
C SER A 154 12.32 12.01 -4.01
N ILE A 155 11.58 13.00 -3.50
CA ILE A 155 11.43 13.25 -2.05
C ILE A 155 10.93 12.02 -1.27
N VAL A 156 10.19 11.13 -1.91
CA VAL A 156 9.69 9.87 -1.31
C VAL A 156 10.84 9.01 -0.78
N PHE A 157 11.97 8.96 -1.49
CA PHE A 157 13.13 8.14 -1.11
C PHE A 157 13.96 8.73 0.03
N LYS A 158 13.68 9.97 0.46
CA LYS A 158 14.23 10.47 1.74
C LYS A 158 13.60 9.79 2.95
N TYR A 159 12.45 9.14 2.76
CA TYR A 159 11.66 8.55 3.85
C TYR A 159 11.45 7.04 3.70
N PHE A 160 11.57 6.51 2.48
CA PHE A 160 11.42 5.08 2.20
C PHE A 160 12.63 4.54 1.46
N ASN A 161 13.27 3.54 2.05
CA ASN A 161 14.38 2.84 1.41
C ASN A 161 13.84 1.81 0.41
N LEU A 162 14.33 1.86 -0.84
CA LEU A 162 13.88 0.94 -1.89
C LEU A 162 14.18 -0.53 -1.55
N GLN A 163 15.30 -0.82 -0.88
CA GLN A 163 15.65 -2.18 -0.48
C GLN A 163 14.69 -2.72 0.57
N GLU A 164 14.25 -1.89 1.51
CA GLU A 164 13.24 -2.28 2.50
C GLU A 164 11.89 -2.57 1.81
N VAL A 165 11.48 -1.72 0.86
CA VAL A 165 10.27 -1.95 0.03
C VAL A 165 10.37 -3.26 -0.75
N LEU A 166 11.55 -3.58 -1.29
CA LEU A 166 11.82 -4.83 -2.01
C LEU A 166 11.92 -6.06 -1.09
N ALA A 167 12.14 -5.86 0.21
CA ALA A 167 12.15 -6.94 1.21
C ALA A 167 10.75 -7.23 1.78
N GLN A 168 9.81 -6.29 1.65
CA GLN A 168 8.42 -6.46 2.08
C GLN A 168 7.69 -7.44 1.14
N LYS A 169 7.56 -8.69 1.60
CA LYS A 169 6.91 -9.77 0.83
C LYS A 169 5.40 -9.62 0.74
N TYR A 170 4.76 -9.10 1.78
CA TYR A 170 3.31 -9.11 1.94
C TYR A 170 2.74 -7.71 2.02
N TRP A 171 1.54 -7.51 1.47
CA TRP A 171 0.86 -6.23 1.54
C TRP A 171 0.40 -5.89 2.97
N TRP A 172 -0.20 -6.86 3.66
CA TRP A 172 -0.52 -6.82 5.09
C TRP A 172 0.05 -8.09 5.72
N LYS A 173 0.44 -8.04 6.99
CA LYS A 173 0.67 -9.27 7.77
C LYS A 173 -0.69 -9.95 7.99
N GLU A 174 -0.74 -11.28 8.00
CA GLU A 174 -1.97 -11.94 8.42
C GLU A 174 -2.23 -11.63 9.91
N ILE A 175 -3.48 -11.28 10.21
CA ILE A 175 -4.02 -10.96 11.53
C ILE A 175 -4.86 -12.16 11.98
#